data_AF-A0A7C9PZH6-F1
#
_entry.id   AF-A0A7C9PZH6-F1
#
_cell.length_a   1.000
_cell.length_b   1.000
_cell.length_c   1.000
_cell.angle_alpha   90.00
_cell.angle_beta   90.00
_cell.angle_gamma   90.00
#
_symmetry.space_group_name_H-M   'P 1'
#
loop_
_entity.id
_entity.type
_entity.pdbx_description
1 polymer ?
#
loop_
_entity_poly.entity_id
_entity_poly.type
_entity_poly.pdbx_seq_one_letter_code
_entity_poly.pdbx_strand_id
1 'polypeptide(L)'
;MSLDREQLREHCETILWSRRIKNNIVVLCEGDVQSFAGRRSPQSYRRMEQRPDASFYRACIPKWWVNFQQPQFFNCGNRNSVLNSYFKLLELHREDSSKSYLNPEKLFAIADLDIQSQPTPNYDGFLDTEAIYSHLYREGQVNERNAANHKIWVTGLIHKEAYFIIPELKPIFEESEQAPIYQDSPVLLEKIYRDMAQSICEDKDLESRFKVVSQRIDYCLGLDCDSASKLQESWKNQFDTAEEQQCINLIMALLTVRKAKPYWEQIEPSRKWNHSHKVFREQLSLKIAEFYSQQERDAKYHLSVFFKTLFKAR
;
A
#
# COMPACT_ATOMS: atom_id res chain seq x y z
N MET A 1 10.42 -4.39 10.63
CA MET A 1 10.94 -4.07 11.97
C MET A 1 10.66 -2.61 12.27
N SER A 2 10.29 -2.30 13.51
CA SER A 2 10.08 -0.93 13.99
C SER A 2 11.43 -0.24 14.24
N LEU A 3 11.52 1.06 13.99
CA LEU A 3 12.66 1.88 14.44
C LEU A 3 12.49 2.13 15.94
N ASP A 4 13.55 1.97 16.73
CA ASP A 4 13.56 2.48 18.10
C ASP A 4 13.63 4.02 18.13
N ARG A 5 13.57 4.62 19.32
CA ARG A 5 13.52 6.09 19.47
C ARG A 5 14.77 6.79 18.90
N GLU A 6 15.96 6.23 19.11
CA GLU A 6 17.22 6.82 18.64
C GLU A 6 17.34 6.66 17.13
N GLN A 7 17.05 5.45 16.64
CA GLN A 7 17.06 5.14 15.20
C GLN A 7 16.03 5.96 14.43
N LEU A 8 14.85 6.22 15.03
CA LEU A 8 13.81 7.08 14.47
C LEU A 8 14.30 8.52 14.38
N ARG A 9 14.88 9.06 15.46
CA ARG A 9 15.42 10.42 15.47
C ARG A 9 16.51 10.59 14.41
N GLU A 10 17.49 9.68 14.35
CA GLU A 10 18.56 9.71 13.35
C GLU A 10 17.99 9.60 11.91
N HIS A 11 16.98 8.75 11.71
CA HIS A 11 16.27 8.63 10.43
C HIS A 11 15.67 9.97 10.00
N CYS A 12 14.88 10.59 10.88
CA CYS A 12 14.19 11.83 10.60
C CYS A 12 15.19 12.98 10.39
N GLU A 13 16.20 13.12 11.23
CA GLU A 13 17.26 14.13 11.06
C GLU A 13 17.95 13.95 9.70
N THR A 14 18.27 12.72 9.29
CA THR A 14 18.90 12.52 7.98
C THR A 14 17.99 12.93 6.81
N ILE A 15 16.68 12.69 6.91
CA ILE A 15 15.70 13.16 5.93
C ILE A 15 15.66 14.70 5.89
N LEU A 16 15.56 15.37 7.04
CA LEU A 16 15.47 16.84 7.13
C LEU A 16 16.66 17.55 6.49
N TRP A 17 17.87 16.98 6.63
CA TRP A 17 19.11 17.52 6.08
C TRP A 17 19.36 17.13 4.62
N SER A 18 18.51 16.28 4.04
CA SER A 18 18.65 15.87 2.65
C SER A 18 18.31 17.01 1.70
N ARG A 19 19.29 17.54 0.97
CA ARG A 19 19.05 18.54 -0.09
C ARG A 19 18.02 18.06 -1.13
N ARG A 20 17.79 16.76 -1.23
CA ARG A 20 16.82 16.15 -2.13
C ARG A 20 15.38 16.49 -1.76
N ILE A 21 15.08 16.78 -0.50
CA ILE A 21 13.71 17.15 -0.11
C ILE A 21 13.44 18.65 -0.31
N LYS A 22 14.48 19.46 -0.58
CA LYS A 22 14.32 20.90 -0.81
C LYS A 22 13.38 21.14 -2.00
N ASN A 23 12.28 21.83 -1.74
CA ASN A 23 11.19 22.13 -2.69
C ASN A 23 10.49 20.90 -3.31
N ASN A 24 10.79 19.68 -2.83
CA ASN A 24 10.19 18.44 -3.30
C ASN A 24 9.03 18.00 -2.40
N ILE A 25 8.13 17.19 -2.96
CA ILE A 25 7.19 16.40 -2.18
C ILE A 25 7.95 15.25 -1.52
N VAL A 26 7.68 15.01 -0.24
CA VAL A 26 8.26 13.92 0.56
C VAL A 26 7.16 12.94 0.88
N VAL A 27 7.36 11.67 0.53
CA VAL A 27 6.42 10.59 0.85
C VAL A 27 7.13 9.54 1.71
N LEU A 28 6.63 9.35 2.92
CA LEU A 28 7.06 8.27 3.81
C LEU A 28 6.26 7.01 3.49
N CYS A 29 6.94 5.88 3.39
CA CYS A 29 6.30 4.61 3.09
C CYS A 29 6.93 3.47 3.89
N GLU A 30 6.21 2.36 3.98
CA GLU A 30 6.76 1.13 4.57
C GLU A 30 7.91 0.59 3.73
N GLY A 31 8.72 -0.25 4.35
CA GLY A 31 9.81 -0.96 3.71
C GLY A 31 11.06 -0.97 4.57
N ASP A 32 11.98 -1.86 4.20
CA ASP A 32 13.15 -2.12 5.01
C ASP A 32 14.04 -0.84 5.14
N VAL A 33 14.60 -0.65 6.34
CA VAL A 33 15.52 0.43 6.75
C VAL A 33 16.90 -0.09 7.18
N GLN A 34 17.11 -1.41 7.24
CA GLN A 34 18.26 -2.04 7.92
C GLN A 34 19.59 -2.08 7.17
N SER A 35 19.69 -1.76 5.87
CA SER A 35 20.97 -1.88 5.15
C SER A 35 22.05 -0.84 5.50
N PHE A 36 21.85 -0.02 6.53
CA PHE A 36 22.83 0.96 6.99
C PHE A 36 23.06 0.83 8.49
N ALA A 37 23.71 -0.25 8.89
CA ALA A 37 24.46 -0.27 10.14
C ALA A 37 25.65 0.69 9.98
N GLY A 38 25.56 1.88 10.60
CA GLY A 38 26.53 2.98 10.49
C GLY A 38 25.90 4.31 10.07
N ARG A 39 26.64 5.43 10.22
CA ARG A 39 26.17 6.80 9.94
C ARG A 39 25.40 6.87 8.63
N ARG A 40 24.10 7.13 8.73
CA ARG A 40 23.22 7.33 7.57
C ARG A 40 23.66 8.60 6.85
N SER A 41 24.02 8.49 5.57
CA SER A 41 24.44 9.61 4.74
C SER A 41 23.40 9.90 3.66
N PRO A 42 23.38 11.09 3.05
CA PRO A 42 22.49 11.35 1.91
C PRO A 42 22.67 10.33 0.75
N GLN A 43 23.83 9.70 0.63
CA GLN A 43 24.11 8.65 -0.37
C GLN A 43 23.45 7.31 -0.02
N SER A 44 23.32 6.96 1.27
CA SER A 44 22.62 5.74 1.68
C SER A 44 21.12 5.78 1.35
N TYR A 45 20.51 6.96 1.39
CA TYR A 45 19.09 7.14 1.02
C TYR A 45 18.80 6.96 -0.47
N ARG A 46 19.74 7.27 -1.37
CA ARG A 46 19.58 6.92 -2.80
C ARG A 46 19.43 5.41 -3.01
N ARG A 47 20.10 4.60 -2.20
CA ARG A 47 20.01 3.14 -2.24
C ARG A 47 18.74 2.62 -1.53
N MET A 48 18.18 3.38 -0.57
CA MET A 48 16.88 3.04 0.03
C MET A 48 15.71 3.19 -0.94
N GLU A 49 15.76 4.16 -1.86
CA GLU A 49 14.75 4.28 -2.93
C GLU A 49 14.77 3.15 -3.95
N GLN A 50 15.86 2.37 -4.00
CA GLN A 50 15.96 1.18 -4.83
C GLN A 50 15.39 -0.05 -4.12
N ARG A 51 14.83 0.10 -2.92
CA ARG A 51 14.19 -0.99 -2.18
C ARG A 51 12.75 -1.20 -2.64
N PRO A 52 12.22 -2.44 -2.53
CA PRO A 52 11.01 -2.86 -3.21
C PRO A 52 9.79 -1.94 -3.02
N ASP A 53 9.59 -1.42 -1.80
CA ASP A 53 8.42 -0.61 -1.47
C ASP A 53 8.49 0.83 -2.03
N ALA A 54 9.52 1.60 -1.68
CA ALA A 54 9.76 2.91 -2.30
C ALA A 54 9.92 2.81 -3.82
N SER A 55 10.54 1.74 -4.33
CA SER A 55 10.67 1.54 -5.78
C SER A 55 9.32 1.27 -6.44
N PHE A 56 8.43 0.51 -5.78
CA PHE A 56 7.08 0.27 -6.26
C PHE A 56 6.30 1.58 -6.36
N TYR A 57 6.19 2.34 -5.25
CA TYR A 57 5.45 3.60 -5.28
C TYR A 57 6.06 4.61 -6.26
N ARG A 58 7.39 4.69 -6.35
CA ARG A 58 8.04 5.53 -7.36
C ARG A 58 7.69 5.12 -8.78
N ALA A 59 7.63 3.82 -9.07
CA ALA A 59 7.24 3.32 -10.39
C ALA A 59 5.75 3.55 -10.69
N CYS A 60 4.91 3.74 -9.68
CA CYS A 60 3.51 4.15 -9.84
C CYS A 60 3.33 5.64 -10.19
N ILE A 61 4.38 6.48 -10.18
CA ILE A 61 4.26 7.90 -10.55
C ILE A 61 3.68 7.99 -11.98
N PRO A 62 2.58 8.73 -12.18
CA PRO A 62 1.93 8.79 -13.49
C PRO A 62 2.87 9.25 -14.61
N LYS A 63 2.75 8.65 -15.79
CA LYS A 63 3.63 8.93 -16.95
C LYS A 63 3.65 10.42 -17.35
N TRP A 64 2.53 11.13 -17.19
CA TRP A 64 2.44 12.57 -17.46
C TRP A 64 3.22 13.45 -16.44
N TRP A 65 3.59 12.91 -15.27
CA TRP A 65 4.37 13.61 -14.25
C TRP A 65 5.90 13.46 -14.45
N VAL A 66 6.35 12.71 -15.45
CA VAL A 66 7.80 12.48 -15.66
C VAL A 66 8.57 13.79 -15.95
N ASN A 67 7.91 14.79 -16.54
CA ASN A 67 8.54 16.07 -16.92
C ASN A 67 8.56 17.13 -15.80
N PHE A 68 8.08 16.81 -14.59
CA PHE A 68 8.13 17.74 -13.47
C PHE A 68 8.94 17.19 -12.31
N GLN A 69 9.16 18.04 -11.31
CA GLN A 69 9.75 17.65 -10.04
C GLN A 69 8.93 16.52 -9.37
N GLN A 70 9.55 15.34 -9.24
CA GLN A 70 8.92 14.12 -8.75
C GLN A 70 9.02 13.99 -7.22
N PRO A 71 8.02 13.37 -6.56
CA PRO A 71 8.08 13.08 -5.14
C PRO A 71 9.28 12.20 -4.77
N GLN A 72 9.84 12.44 -3.58
CA GLN A 72 10.92 11.64 -3.01
C GLN A 72 10.34 10.66 -1.99
N PHE A 73 10.58 9.37 -2.18
CA PHE A 73 10.07 8.31 -1.33
C PHE A 73 11.11 7.85 -0.30
N PHE A 74 10.67 7.65 0.94
CA PHE A 74 11.53 7.23 2.04
C PHE A 74 10.92 6.02 2.76
N ASN A 75 11.62 4.89 2.72
CA ASN A 75 11.29 3.73 3.55
C ASN A 75 11.51 4.06 5.03
N CYS A 76 10.52 3.79 5.87
CA CYS A 76 10.59 4.09 7.30
C CYS A 76 10.57 2.83 8.20
N GLY A 77 10.42 1.63 7.64
CA GLY A 77 10.26 0.39 8.42
C GLY A 77 8.85 -0.16 8.24
N ASN A 78 8.17 -0.50 9.34
CA ASN A 78 6.76 -0.87 9.29
C ASN A 78 5.85 0.36 9.40
N ARG A 79 4.54 0.14 9.28
CA ARG A 79 3.47 1.12 9.49
C ARG A 79 3.67 2.03 10.70
N ASN A 80 3.95 1.46 11.87
CA ASN A 80 4.16 2.26 13.09
C ASN A 80 5.34 3.21 12.93
N SER A 81 6.45 2.76 12.34
CA SER A 81 7.58 3.64 12.03
C SER A 81 7.25 4.71 11.00
N VAL A 82 6.41 4.43 9.99
CA VAL A 82 5.96 5.43 9.01
C VAL A 82 5.22 6.57 9.71
N LEU A 83 4.21 6.22 10.53
CA LEU A 83 3.41 7.20 11.26
C LEU A 83 4.26 7.99 12.27
N ASN A 84 5.11 7.30 13.03
CA ASN A 84 6.00 7.97 13.98
C ASN A 84 7.02 8.87 13.27
N SER A 85 7.52 8.47 12.10
CA SER A 85 8.43 9.30 11.30
C SER A 85 7.73 10.56 10.79
N TYR A 86 6.47 10.46 10.38
CA TYR A 86 5.67 11.61 9.95
C TYR A 86 5.59 12.66 11.07
N PHE A 87 5.13 12.27 12.26
CA PHE A 87 5.01 13.21 13.38
C PHE A 87 6.37 13.71 13.87
N LYS A 88 7.38 12.84 13.90
CA LYS A 88 8.73 13.22 14.36
C LYS A 88 9.40 14.21 13.41
N LEU A 89 9.19 14.10 12.10
CA LEU A 89 9.67 15.09 11.13
C LEU A 89 9.05 16.47 11.36
N LEU A 90 7.74 16.53 11.63
CA LEU A 90 7.05 17.78 11.95
C LEU A 90 7.48 18.36 13.31
N GLU A 91 7.73 17.51 14.31
CA GLU A 91 8.30 17.92 15.60
C GLU A 91 9.69 18.56 15.42
N LEU A 92 10.63 17.83 14.82
CA LEU A 92 12.00 18.30 14.62
C LEU A 92 12.08 19.54 13.71
N HIS A 93 11.23 19.65 12.70
CA HIS A 93 11.14 20.86 11.87
C HIS A 93 10.65 22.08 12.66
N ARG A 94 9.71 21.89 13.60
CA ARG A 94 9.22 22.97 14.49
C ARG A 94 10.27 23.38 15.52
N GLU A 95 11.09 22.45 16.00
CA GLU A 95 12.19 22.74 16.92
C GLU A 95 13.25 23.67 16.29
N ASP A 96 13.66 23.42 15.04
CA ASP A 96 14.62 24.26 14.32
C ASP A 96 14.40 24.20 12.80
N SER A 97 13.60 25.13 12.28
CA SER A 97 13.31 25.21 10.85
C SER A 97 14.54 25.60 10.01
N SER A 98 15.57 26.21 10.61
CA SER A 98 16.79 26.62 9.90
C SER A 98 17.66 25.42 9.50
N LYS A 99 17.50 24.29 10.19
CA LYS A 99 18.20 23.01 9.93
C LYS A 99 17.34 22.02 9.15
N SER A 100 16.36 22.51 8.40
CA SER A 100 15.39 21.68 7.72
C SER A 100 15.16 22.14 6.28
N TYR A 101 15.31 21.24 5.31
CA TYR A 101 14.84 21.47 3.94
C TYR A 101 13.37 21.09 3.73
N LEU A 102 12.71 20.59 4.77
CA LEU A 102 11.32 20.13 4.70
C LEU A 102 10.37 21.32 4.57
N ASN A 103 9.43 21.21 3.64
CA ASN A 103 8.20 21.99 3.66
C ASN A 103 7.09 21.10 4.24
N PRO A 104 6.54 21.40 5.44
CA PRO A 104 5.47 20.61 6.05
C PRO A 104 4.26 20.37 5.14
N GLU A 105 3.91 21.34 4.29
CA GLU A 105 2.78 21.20 3.35
C GLU A 105 3.03 20.15 2.27
N LYS A 106 4.29 19.80 2.04
CA LYS A 106 4.73 18.81 1.05
C LYS A 106 5.12 17.48 1.68
N LEU A 107 4.87 17.28 2.98
CA LEU A 107 5.09 16.01 3.67
C LEU A 107 3.85 15.15 3.64
N PHE A 108 4.00 13.93 3.14
CA PHE A 108 2.96 12.91 3.08
C PHE A 108 3.47 11.58 3.63
N ALA A 109 2.55 10.72 4.03
CA ALA A 109 2.81 9.34 4.40
C ALA A 109 1.78 8.42 3.74
N ILE A 110 2.21 7.23 3.33
CA ILE A 110 1.34 6.13 2.92
C ILE A 110 1.72 4.87 3.70
N ALA A 111 0.73 4.23 4.33
CA ALA A 111 0.93 3.02 5.11
C ALA A 111 -0.20 2.00 4.88
N ASP A 112 0.06 0.74 5.18
CA ASP A 112 -0.95 -0.31 5.04
C ASP A 112 -2.08 -0.13 6.06
N LEU A 113 -3.31 -0.42 5.64
CA LEU A 113 -4.47 -0.42 6.54
C LEU A 113 -4.35 -1.51 7.60
N ASP A 114 -3.90 -2.70 7.21
CA ASP A 114 -3.81 -3.93 8.01
C ASP A 114 -5.15 -4.35 8.66
N ILE A 115 -5.14 -5.48 9.36
CA ILE A 115 -6.28 -5.95 10.17
C ILE A 115 -6.34 -5.18 11.50
N GLN A 116 -5.17 -4.86 12.05
CA GLN A 116 -5.05 -4.17 13.31
C GLN A 116 -5.04 -2.67 13.08
N SER A 117 -5.87 -1.91 13.78
CA SER A 117 -5.80 -0.45 13.76
C SER A 117 -4.54 0.07 14.46
N GLN A 118 -3.99 1.19 13.99
CA GLN A 118 -2.83 1.87 14.57
C GLN A 118 -3.20 3.30 15.00
N PRO A 119 -2.93 3.71 16.26
CA PRO A 119 -3.25 5.05 16.73
C PRO A 119 -2.54 6.18 15.97
N THR A 120 -3.24 7.30 15.80
CA THR A 120 -2.74 8.53 15.16
C THR A 120 -2.99 9.78 16.03
N PRO A 121 -2.51 9.81 17.28
CA PRO A 121 -2.95 10.78 18.30
C PRO A 121 -2.72 12.26 17.95
N ASN A 122 -1.88 12.56 16.97
CA ASN A 122 -1.50 13.92 16.58
C ASN A 122 -1.92 14.27 15.14
N TYR A 123 -2.91 13.57 14.57
CA TYR A 123 -3.42 13.84 13.23
C TYR A 123 -4.87 14.32 13.29
N ASP A 124 -5.05 15.64 13.18
CA ASP A 124 -6.30 16.42 13.12
C ASP A 124 -7.62 15.62 13.16
N GLY A 125 -8.05 15.24 14.36
CA GLY A 125 -9.37 14.61 14.60
C GLY A 125 -9.48 13.12 14.28
N PHE A 126 -8.41 12.48 13.81
CA PHE A 126 -8.36 11.04 13.53
C PHE A 126 -7.68 10.29 14.66
N LEU A 127 -8.42 9.42 15.33
CA LEU A 127 -7.91 8.64 16.45
C LEU A 127 -6.93 7.55 16.01
N ASP A 128 -7.17 6.96 14.85
CA ASP A 128 -6.41 5.82 14.34
C ASP A 128 -6.52 5.64 12.80
N THR A 129 -5.89 4.60 12.27
CA THR A 129 -5.90 4.26 10.84
C THR A 129 -7.27 3.88 10.29
N GLU A 130 -8.19 3.34 11.11
CA GLU A 130 -9.56 3.07 10.65
C GLU A 130 -10.34 4.37 10.44
N ALA A 131 -10.19 5.34 11.35
CA ALA A 131 -10.81 6.65 11.19
C ALA A 131 -10.31 7.36 9.92
N ILE A 132 -9.02 7.24 9.62
CA ILE A 132 -8.46 7.74 8.35
C ILE A 132 -9.06 6.99 7.17
N TYR A 133 -9.16 5.65 7.23
CA TYR A 133 -9.74 4.83 6.18
C TYR A 133 -11.18 5.22 5.87
N SER A 134 -12.08 5.25 6.87
CA SER A 134 -13.50 5.56 6.68
C SER A 134 -13.75 6.97 6.15
N HIS A 135 -12.79 7.89 6.31
CA HIS A 135 -12.88 9.23 5.75
C HIS A 135 -12.29 9.32 4.33
N LEU A 136 -11.22 8.59 4.05
CA LEU A 136 -10.58 8.52 2.72
C LEU A 136 -11.41 7.71 1.72
N TYR A 137 -12.07 6.65 2.16
CA TYR A 137 -12.72 5.68 1.30
C TYR A 137 -14.21 5.61 1.57
N ARG A 138 -14.98 5.45 0.49
CA ARG A 138 -16.42 5.18 0.53
C ARG A 138 -16.73 4.10 -0.49
N GLU A 139 -17.39 3.03 -0.05
CA GLU A 139 -17.83 1.94 -0.92
C GLU A 139 -16.67 1.36 -1.76
N GLY A 140 -15.49 1.23 -1.14
CA GLY A 140 -14.28 0.73 -1.77
C GLY A 140 -13.60 1.67 -2.76
N GLN A 141 -14.05 2.93 -2.87
CA GLN A 141 -13.46 3.94 -3.76
C GLN A 141 -12.91 5.13 -2.97
N VAL A 142 -11.98 5.88 -3.55
CA VAL A 142 -11.48 7.11 -2.91
C VAL A 142 -12.55 8.19 -2.91
N ASN A 143 -12.85 8.75 -1.74
CA ASN A 143 -13.59 9.99 -1.61
C ASN A 143 -12.68 11.17 -1.98
N GLU A 144 -12.67 11.58 -3.24
CA GLU A 144 -11.76 12.61 -3.75
C GLU A 144 -11.84 13.96 -3.01
N ARG A 145 -13.03 14.32 -2.52
CA ARG A 145 -13.23 15.57 -1.76
C ARG A 145 -12.47 15.52 -0.45
N ASN A 146 -12.54 14.38 0.24
CA ASN A 146 -11.86 14.18 1.51
C ASN A 146 -10.36 14.00 1.30
N ALA A 147 -9.97 13.16 0.33
CA ALA A 147 -8.58 12.86 -0.02
C ALA A 147 -7.70 14.11 -0.21
N ALA A 148 -8.24 15.20 -0.77
CA ALA A 148 -7.53 16.45 -0.97
C ALA A 148 -6.98 17.08 0.33
N ASN A 149 -7.56 16.73 1.49
CA ASN A 149 -7.19 17.24 2.80
C ASN A 149 -6.28 16.27 3.60
N HIS A 150 -5.96 15.10 3.06
CA HIS A 150 -5.13 14.12 3.76
C HIS A 150 -3.65 14.20 3.38
N LYS A 151 -2.81 14.28 4.42
CA LYS A 151 -1.35 14.09 4.32
C LYS A 151 -0.93 12.66 4.67
N ILE A 152 -1.68 11.98 5.54
CA ILE A 152 -1.50 10.56 5.84
C ILE A 152 -2.57 9.77 5.10
N TRP A 153 -2.11 8.84 4.26
CA TRP A 153 -2.92 7.89 3.52
C TRP A 153 -2.73 6.49 4.11
N VAL A 154 -3.84 5.80 4.32
CA VAL A 154 -3.83 4.34 4.52
C VAL A 154 -4.23 3.68 3.21
N THR A 155 -3.78 2.46 2.93
CA THR A 155 -4.19 1.75 1.72
C THR A 155 -5.70 1.51 1.73
N GLY A 156 -6.38 1.68 0.59
CA GLY A 156 -7.81 1.35 0.47
C GLY A 156 -8.11 -0.15 0.41
N LEU A 157 -7.09 -0.97 0.12
CA LEU A 157 -7.10 -2.42 0.33
C LEU A 157 -6.32 -2.75 1.60
N ILE A 158 -6.37 -4.00 2.07
CA ILE A 158 -5.82 -4.40 3.36
C ILE A 158 -4.31 -4.09 3.53
N HIS A 159 -3.52 -4.21 2.46
CA HIS A 159 -2.11 -3.80 2.41
C HIS A 159 -1.66 -3.66 0.95
N LYS A 160 -0.44 -3.16 0.74
CA LYS A 160 0.12 -2.90 -0.59
C LYS A 160 0.07 -4.10 -1.56
N GLU A 161 0.46 -5.32 -1.15
CA GLU A 161 0.41 -6.50 -2.05
C GLU A 161 -1.01 -6.87 -2.51
N ALA A 162 -2.07 -6.39 -1.85
CA ALA A 162 -3.43 -6.58 -2.38
C ALA A 162 -3.64 -5.86 -3.73
N TYR A 163 -2.94 -4.73 -3.94
CA TYR A 163 -2.89 -4.06 -5.25
C TYR A 163 -2.16 -4.88 -6.31
N PHE A 164 -1.44 -5.95 -5.96
CA PHE A 164 -0.68 -6.74 -6.93
C PHE A 164 -1.53 -7.80 -7.63
N ILE A 165 -2.73 -8.04 -7.12
CA ILE A 165 -3.62 -9.08 -7.59
C ILE A 165 -5.04 -8.56 -7.78
N ILE A 166 -5.24 -7.29 -8.16
CA ILE A 166 -6.57 -6.80 -8.57
C ILE A 166 -6.98 -7.42 -9.93
N PRO A 167 -8.28 -7.53 -10.23
CA PRO A 167 -8.76 -8.22 -11.44
C PRO A 167 -8.17 -7.69 -12.75
N GLU A 168 -7.99 -6.37 -12.86
CA GLU A 168 -7.47 -5.72 -14.07
C GLU A 168 -6.01 -6.08 -14.39
N LEU A 169 -5.28 -6.67 -13.43
CA LEU A 169 -3.90 -7.13 -13.66
C LEU A 169 -3.84 -8.51 -14.31
N LYS A 170 -4.98 -9.18 -14.54
CA LYS A 170 -5.04 -10.51 -15.18
C LYS A 170 -4.12 -10.64 -16.41
N PRO A 171 -4.06 -9.70 -17.37
CA PRO A 171 -3.15 -9.78 -18.52
C PRO A 171 -1.66 -9.84 -18.14
N ILE A 172 -1.25 -9.20 -17.03
CA ILE A 172 0.15 -9.20 -16.59
C ILE A 172 0.61 -10.62 -16.21
N PHE A 173 -0.29 -11.42 -15.66
CA PHE A 173 -0.02 -12.80 -15.23
C PHE A 173 -0.24 -13.80 -16.37
N GLU A 174 -1.36 -13.68 -17.08
CA GLU A 174 -1.83 -14.72 -18.00
C GLU A 174 -1.28 -14.59 -19.43
N GLU A 175 -0.91 -13.39 -19.87
CA GLU A 175 -0.42 -13.14 -21.24
C GLU A 175 1.12 -13.03 -21.31
N SER A 176 1.83 -13.34 -20.22
CA SER A 176 3.30 -13.27 -20.19
C SER A 176 3.95 -14.51 -20.82
N GLU A 177 4.93 -14.30 -21.71
CA GLU A 177 5.78 -15.38 -22.26
C GLU A 177 6.53 -16.19 -21.16
N GLN A 178 6.72 -15.57 -19.99
CA GLN A 178 7.27 -16.19 -18.79
C GLN A 178 6.18 -16.26 -17.70
N ALA A 179 5.04 -16.85 -18.05
CA ALA A 179 3.88 -16.97 -17.19
C ALA A 179 4.29 -17.40 -15.76
N PRO A 180 3.97 -16.59 -14.74
CA PRO A 180 4.20 -16.94 -13.35
C PRO A 180 3.45 -18.24 -12.97
N ILE A 181 3.93 -18.92 -11.94
CA ILE A 181 3.37 -20.17 -11.43
C ILE A 181 2.82 -19.91 -10.01
N TYR A 182 1.67 -20.51 -9.69
CA TYR A 182 1.11 -20.57 -8.35
C TYR A 182 0.58 -21.98 -8.08
N GLN A 183 1.13 -22.64 -7.05
CA GLN A 183 0.86 -24.06 -6.73
C GLN A 183 1.02 -24.96 -7.97
N ASP A 184 2.21 -24.97 -8.55
CA ASP A 184 2.62 -25.81 -9.69
C ASP A 184 1.84 -25.62 -11.01
N SER A 185 0.94 -24.62 -11.09
CA SER A 185 0.17 -24.29 -12.29
C SER A 185 0.38 -22.84 -12.72
N PRO A 186 0.20 -22.47 -14.00
CA PRO A 186 0.17 -21.08 -14.42
C PRO A 186 -0.78 -20.26 -13.54
N VAL A 187 -0.38 -19.04 -13.19
CA VAL A 187 -1.22 -18.17 -12.35
C VAL A 187 -2.55 -17.89 -13.03
N LEU A 188 -3.62 -18.22 -12.33
CA LEU A 188 -4.98 -17.76 -12.60
C LEU A 188 -5.42 -16.98 -11.36
N LEU A 189 -5.65 -15.67 -11.49
CA LEU A 189 -6.00 -14.83 -10.33
C LEU A 189 -7.28 -15.32 -9.64
N GLU A 190 -8.24 -15.85 -10.39
CA GLU A 190 -9.45 -16.45 -9.83
C GLU A 190 -9.16 -17.57 -8.83
N LYS A 191 -8.18 -18.44 -9.13
CA LYS A 191 -7.77 -19.51 -8.22
C LYS A 191 -7.23 -18.92 -6.91
N ILE A 192 -6.42 -17.88 -6.99
CA ILE A 192 -5.89 -17.17 -5.82
C ILE A 192 -7.03 -16.59 -4.98
N TYR A 193 -8.03 -15.96 -5.59
CA TYR A 193 -9.18 -15.42 -4.86
C TYR A 193 -9.98 -16.50 -4.15
N ARG A 194 -10.18 -17.66 -4.80
CA ARG A 194 -10.86 -18.81 -4.19
C ARG A 194 -10.09 -19.36 -2.99
N ASP A 195 -8.76 -19.48 -3.10
CA ASP A 195 -7.90 -19.91 -1.98
C ASP A 195 -7.90 -18.87 -0.84
N MET A 196 -7.89 -17.59 -1.17
CA MET A 196 -8.03 -16.49 -0.20
C MET A 196 -9.34 -16.59 0.55
N ALA A 197 -10.46 -16.71 -0.16
CA ALA A 197 -11.79 -16.83 0.42
C ALA A 197 -11.94 -18.08 1.28
N GLN A 198 -11.40 -19.22 0.83
CA GLN A 198 -11.44 -20.49 1.57
C GLN A 198 -10.72 -20.42 2.92
N SER A 199 -9.71 -19.55 3.06
CA SER A 199 -8.94 -19.37 4.29
C SER A 199 -9.47 -18.29 5.23
N ILE A 200 -10.56 -17.60 4.90
CA ILE A 200 -11.06 -16.45 5.70
C ILE A 200 -11.28 -16.86 7.15
N CYS A 201 -11.93 -18.00 7.41
CA CYS A 201 -12.20 -18.45 8.78
C CYS A 201 -10.98 -19.02 9.51
N GLU A 202 -9.84 -19.20 8.83
CA GLU A 202 -8.59 -19.69 9.41
C GLU A 202 -7.69 -18.54 9.90
N ASP A 203 -8.01 -17.30 9.53
CA ASP A 203 -7.25 -16.11 9.90
C ASP A 203 -7.62 -15.64 11.32
N LYS A 204 -6.81 -16.03 12.30
CA LYS A 204 -6.98 -15.66 13.72
C LYS A 204 -6.92 -14.16 13.97
N ASP A 205 -6.10 -13.43 13.20
CA ASP A 205 -6.01 -11.98 13.34
C ASP A 205 -7.35 -11.36 12.91
N LEU A 206 -7.88 -11.82 11.77
CA LEU A 206 -9.18 -11.39 11.26
C LEU A 206 -10.30 -11.74 12.23
N GLU A 207 -10.35 -12.97 12.75
CA GLU A 207 -11.38 -13.41 13.70
C GLU A 207 -11.47 -12.47 14.92
N SER A 208 -10.32 -12.11 15.50
CA SER A 208 -10.25 -11.23 16.67
C SER A 208 -10.69 -9.78 16.41
N ARG A 209 -10.71 -9.35 15.14
CA ARG A 209 -11.03 -7.98 14.70
C ARG A 209 -12.18 -7.92 13.70
N PHE A 210 -12.91 -9.02 13.56
CA PHE A 210 -13.81 -9.23 12.42
C PHE A 210 -14.84 -8.12 12.28
N LYS A 211 -15.45 -7.69 13.38
CA LYS A 211 -16.46 -6.63 13.39
C LYS A 211 -15.97 -5.31 12.78
N VAL A 212 -14.72 -4.94 13.02
CA VAL A 212 -14.14 -3.69 12.48
C VAL A 212 -13.79 -3.88 11.02
N VAL A 213 -13.17 -5.01 10.68
CA VAL A 213 -12.76 -5.30 9.29
C VAL A 213 -13.97 -5.47 8.36
N SER A 214 -15.05 -6.11 8.83
CA SER A 214 -16.25 -6.35 8.02
C SER A 214 -17.03 -5.07 7.72
N GLN A 215 -16.97 -4.06 8.59
CA GLN A 215 -17.53 -2.73 8.32
C GLN A 215 -16.92 -2.06 7.08
N ARG A 216 -15.69 -2.43 6.69
CA ARG A 216 -15.05 -1.89 5.48
C ARG A 216 -15.75 -2.34 4.20
N ILE A 217 -16.51 -3.44 4.24
CA ILE A 217 -17.15 -4.08 3.08
C ILE A 217 -18.68 -4.20 3.24
N ASP A 218 -19.27 -3.50 4.20
CA ASP A 218 -20.71 -3.55 4.49
C ASP A 218 -21.59 -3.11 3.31
N TYR A 219 -21.04 -2.30 2.41
CA TYR A 219 -21.65 -1.88 1.16
C TYR A 219 -21.78 -3.02 0.13
N CYS A 220 -21.04 -4.11 0.27
CA CYS A 220 -21.04 -5.21 -0.69
C CYS A 220 -22.25 -6.12 -0.48
N LEU A 221 -23.29 -5.91 -1.30
CA LEU A 221 -24.54 -6.65 -1.23
C LEU A 221 -24.31 -8.17 -1.41
N GLY A 222 -25.00 -8.96 -0.58
CA GLY A 222 -24.98 -10.42 -0.64
C GLY A 222 -23.93 -11.10 0.24
N LEU A 223 -23.04 -10.34 0.88
CA LEU A 223 -22.09 -10.86 1.87
C LEU A 223 -22.70 -10.87 3.28
N ASP A 224 -22.55 -11.98 3.98
CA ASP A 224 -22.91 -12.12 5.40
C ASP A 224 -21.71 -11.77 6.28
N CYS A 225 -21.79 -10.61 6.94
CA CYS A 225 -20.74 -10.04 7.77
C CYS A 225 -20.95 -10.29 9.27
N ASP A 226 -21.69 -11.33 9.67
CA ASP A 226 -21.89 -11.69 11.08
C ASP A 226 -20.69 -12.43 11.68
N SER A 227 -20.02 -13.29 10.90
CA SER A 227 -18.81 -14.01 11.31
C SER A 227 -17.91 -14.33 10.12
N ALA A 228 -16.63 -14.64 10.40
CA ALA A 228 -15.67 -15.01 9.35
C ALA A 228 -16.12 -16.23 8.53
N SER A 229 -16.71 -17.24 9.17
CA SER A 229 -17.24 -18.42 8.50
C SER A 229 -18.43 -18.09 7.60
N LYS A 230 -19.34 -17.22 8.04
CA LYS A 230 -20.48 -16.79 7.22
C LYS A 230 -20.04 -15.90 6.05
N LEU A 231 -19.05 -15.04 6.26
CA LEU A 231 -18.46 -14.23 5.19
C LEU A 231 -17.82 -15.12 4.13
N GLN A 232 -17.08 -16.15 4.56
CA GLN A 232 -16.50 -17.13 3.65
C GLN A 232 -17.56 -17.84 2.79
N GLU A 233 -18.61 -18.37 3.44
CA GLU A 233 -19.67 -19.11 2.74
C GLU A 233 -20.45 -18.21 1.78
N SER A 234 -20.90 -17.05 2.25
CA SER A 234 -21.63 -16.08 1.43
C SER A 234 -20.78 -15.57 0.26
N TRP A 235 -19.50 -15.25 0.48
CA TRP A 235 -18.61 -14.84 -0.60
C TRP A 235 -18.51 -15.90 -1.69
N LYS A 236 -18.29 -17.17 -1.33
CA LYS A 236 -18.19 -18.28 -2.29
C LYS A 236 -19.48 -18.44 -3.11
N ASN A 237 -20.62 -18.45 -2.43
CA ASN A 237 -21.92 -18.61 -3.08
C ASN A 237 -22.23 -17.46 -4.06
N GLN A 238 -21.91 -16.22 -3.66
CA GLN A 238 -22.08 -15.06 -4.53
C GLN A 238 -21.12 -15.10 -5.71
N PHE A 239 -19.85 -15.47 -5.49
CA PHE A 239 -18.82 -15.47 -6.52
C PHE A 239 -19.11 -16.47 -7.66
N ASP A 240 -19.68 -17.63 -7.35
CA ASP A 240 -20.00 -18.67 -8.35
C ASP A 240 -21.19 -18.31 -9.26
N THR A 241 -22.02 -17.35 -8.84
CA THR A 241 -23.26 -16.97 -9.55
C THR A 241 -23.25 -15.51 -10.02
N ALA A 242 -22.21 -14.75 -9.68
CA ALA A 242 -22.11 -13.35 -9.97
C ALA A 242 -21.81 -13.05 -11.44
N GLU A 243 -22.40 -11.98 -11.94
CA GLU A 243 -22.00 -11.34 -13.20
C GLU A 243 -20.65 -10.61 -13.03
N GLU A 244 -19.98 -10.29 -14.13
CA GLU A 244 -18.61 -9.75 -14.15
C GLU A 244 -18.38 -8.57 -13.20
N GLN A 245 -19.26 -7.56 -13.21
CA GLN A 245 -19.12 -6.39 -12.34
C GLN A 245 -19.29 -6.72 -10.86
N GLN A 246 -20.19 -7.66 -10.53
CA GLN A 246 -20.39 -8.11 -9.16
C GLN A 246 -19.19 -8.97 -8.71
N CYS A 247 -18.61 -9.79 -9.59
CA CYS A 247 -17.37 -10.50 -9.32
C CYS A 247 -16.22 -9.55 -8.94
N ILE A 248 -16.06 -8.43 -9.67
CA ILE A 248 -15.06 -7.42 -9.33
C ILE A 248 -15.31 -6.85 -7.94
N ASN A 249 -16.56 -6.50 -7.61
CA ASN A 249 -16.89 -5.97 -6.28
C ASN A 249 -16.59 -6.97 -5.16
N LEU A 250 -16.91 -8.25 -5.37
CA LEU A 250 -16.61 -9.34 -4.43
C LEU A 250 -15.09 -9.51 -4.24
N ILE A 251 -14.32 -9.47 -5.32
CA ILE A 251 -12.85 -9.57 -5.25
C ILE A 251 -12.27 -8.38 -4.49
N MET A 252 -12.72 -7.16 -4.77
CA MET A 252 -12.24 -5.96 -4.07
C MET A 252 -12.60 -6.00 -2.57
N ALA A 253 -13.79 -6.50 -2.21
CA ALA A 253 -14.16 -6.74 -0.82
C ALA A 253 -13.22 -7.76 -0.15
N LEU A 254 -12.93 -8.88 -0.82
CA LEU A 254 -11.98 -9.90 -0.32
C LEU A 254 -10.59 -9.30 -0.08
N LEU A 255 -10.08 -8.52 -1.03
CA LEU A 255 -8.79 -7.83 -0.94
C LEU A 255 -8.76 -6.72 0.12
N THR A 256 -9.91 -6.30 0.63
CA THR A 256 -10.03 -5.31 1.72
C THR A 256 -9.97 -5.95 3.10
N VAL A 257 -10.35 -7.23 3.21
CA VAL A 257 -10.45 -7.94 4.50
C VAL A 257 -9.38 -9.02 4.71
N ARG A 258 -8.85 -9.61 3.63
CA ARG A 258 -7.92 -10.74 3.69
C ARG A 258 -6.56 -10.38 3.12
N LYS A 259 -5.51 -10.62 3.91
CA LYS A 259 -4.12 -10.37 3.49
C LYS A 259 -3.74 -11.18 2.24
N ALA A 260 -3.37 -10.49 1.18
CA ALA A 260 -2.89 -11.07 -0.07
C ALA A 260 -1.42 -11.55 0.00
N LYS A 261 -0.64 -11.08 1.00
CA LYS A 261 0.80 -11.33 1.06
C LYS A 261 1.19 -12.81 1.07
N PRO A 262 0.54 -13.70 1.86
CA PRO A 262 0.84 -15.14 1.84
C PRO A 262 0.63 -15.79 0.47
N TYR A 263 -0.27 -15.26 -0.36
CA TYR A 263 -0.57 -15.75 -1.70
C TYR A 263 0.42 -15.18 -2.72
N TRP A 264 0.70 -13.89 -2.62
CA TRP A 264 1.72 -13.22 -3.43
C TRP A 264 3.10 -13.88 -3.28
N GLU A 265 3.49 -14.29 -2.07
CA GLU A 265 4.78 -14.93 -1.81
C GLU A 265 4.90 -16.34 -2.41
N GLN A 266 3.77 -16.99 -2.68
CA GLN A 266 3.68 -18.28 -3.38
C GLN A 266 3.70 -18.15 -4.91
N ILE A 267 3.67 -16.93 -5.46
CA ILE A 267 3.87 -16.72 -6.89
C ILE A 267 5.36 -16.89 -7.21
N GLU A 268 5.64 -17.84 -8.08
CA GLU A 268 6.97 -18.27 -8.49
C GLU A 268 7.20 -17.98 -9.98
N PRO A 269 8.45 -17.79 -10.40
CA PRO A 269 8.78 -17.69 -11.80
C PRO A 269 8.57 -19.03 -12.54
N SER A 270 8.45 -18.97 -13.87
CA SER A 270 8.58 -20.16 -14.70
C SER A 270 9.97 -20.81 -14.56
N ARG A 271 10.09 -22.10 -14.91
CA ARG A 271 11.37 -22.85 -14.89
C ARG A 271 12.48 -22.24 -15.76
N LYS A 272 12.16 -21.33 -16.68
CA LYS A 272 13.13 -20.65 -17.56
C LYS A 272 13.84 -19.46 -16.87
N TRP A 273 13.39 -19.09 -15.68
CA TRP A 273 13.93 -17.97 -14.94
C TRP A 273 15.23 -18.35 -14.20
N ASN A 274 16.28 -17.57 -14.41
CA ASN A 274 17.63 -17.89 -13.93
C ASN A 274 18.04 -17.11 -12.67
N HIS A 275 17.13 -16.33 -12.07
CA HIS A 275 17.40 -15.56 -10.86
C HIS A 275 16.53 -16.05 -9.68
N SER A 276 16.68 -15.42 -8.52
CA SER A 276 15.89 -15.79 -7.34
C SER A 276 14.40 -15.44 -7.51
N HIS A 277 13.53 -16.15 -6.77
CA HIS A 277 12.08 -15.87 -6.74
C HIS A 277 11.79 -14.46 -6.20
N LYS A 278 12.66 -13.95 -5.31
CA LYS A 278 12.58 -12.58 -4.81
C LYS A 278 12.76 -11.55 -5.95
N VAL A 279 13.81 -11.70 -6.76
CA VAL A 279 14.08 -10.78 -7.88
C VAL A 279 12.93 -10.85 -8.90
N PHE A 280 12.39 -12.04 -9.14
CA PHE A 280 11.22 -12.20 -10.00
C PHE A 280 10.02 -11.38 -9.50
N ARG A 281 9.63 -11.55 -8.23
CA ARG A 281 8.51 -10.80 -7.64
C ARG A 281 8.76 -9.30 -7.60
N GLU A 282 10.00 -8.86 -7.40
CA GLU A 282 10.37 -7.45 -7.50
C GLU A 282 10.18 -6.91 -8.93
N GLN A 283 10.54 -7.65 -9.97
CA GLN A 283 10.28 -7.23 -11.34
C GLN A 283 8.79 -7.25 -11.70
N LEU A 284 8.06 -8.26 -11.22
CA LEU A 284 6.62 -8.37 -11.42
C LEU A 284 5.88 -7.21 -10.74
N SER A 285 6.28 -6.83 -9.52
CA SER A 285 5.70 -5.67 -8.83
C SER A 285 5.98 -4.35 -9.56
N LEU A 286 7.14 -4.20 -10.21
CA LEU A 286 7.43 -3.03 -11.06
C LEU A 286 6.58 -3.01 -12.34
N LYS A 287 6.30 -4.16 -12.95
CA LYS A 287 5.37 -4.25 -14.10
C LYS A 287 3.94 -3.90 -13.68
N ILE A 288 3.53 -4.31 -12.49
CA ILE A 288 2.25 -3.91 -11.89
C ILE A 288 2.25 -2.41 -11.58
N ALA A 289 3.35 -1.85 -11.06
CA ALA A 289 3.46 -0.42 -10.83
C ALA A 289 3.31 0.39 -12.12
N GLU A 290 3.84 -0.13 -13.24
CA GLU A 290 3.63 0.47 -14.55
C GLU A 290 2.14 0.51 -14.93
N PHE A 291 1.36 -0.54 -14.64
CA PHE A 291 -0.10 -0.49 -14.85
C PHE A 291 -0.71 0.70 -14.10
N TYR A 292 -0.37 0.92 -12.83
CA TYR A 292 -0.87 2.06 -12.04
C TYR A 292 -0.39 3.41 -12.58
N SER A 293 0.84 3.49 -13.10
CA SER A 293 1.38 4.72 -13.72
C SER A 293 0.62 5.17 -14.98
N GLN A 294 -0.10 4.24 -15.60
CA GLN A 294 -0.88 4.47 -16.82
C GLN A 294 -2.35 4.76 -16.54
N GLN A 295 -2.84 4.40 -15.35
CA GLN A 295 -4.23 4.65 -15.01
C GLN A 295 -4.51 6.14 -14.89
N GLU A 296 -5.64 6.56 -15.46
CA GLU A 296 -6.11 7.93 -15.35
C GLU A 296 -6.66 8.22 -13.94
N ARG A 297 -7.23 9.42 -13.76
CA ARG A 297 -7.70 9.97 -12.47
C ARG A 297 -9.02 9.32 -12.01
N ASP A 298 -9.14 8.01 -12.13
CA ASP A 298 -10.31 7.24 -11.73
C ASP A 298 -10.25 6.92 -10.22
N ALA A 299 -11.35 7.17 -9.51
CA ALA A 299 -11.48 6.98 -8.07
C ALA A 299 -11.31 5.51 -7.63
N LYS A 300 -11.51 4.55 -8.55
CA LYS A 300 -11.29 3.12 -8.29
C LYS A 300 -9.81 2.76 -8.13
N TYR A 301 -8.91 3.52 -8.75
CA TYR A 301 -7.47 3.27 -8.66
C TYR A 301 -6.87 4.15 -7.56
N HIS A 302 -6.87 3.64 -6.33
CA HIS A 302 -6.46 4.37 -5.13
C HIS A 302 -5.11 5.09 -5.27
N LEU A 303 -4.11 4.41 -5.86
CA LEU A 303 -2.78 4.98 -6.08
C LEU A 303 -2.81 6.16 -7.07
N SER A 304 -3.62 6.10 -8.13
CA SER A 304 -3.77 7.19 -9.09
C SER A 304 -4.32 8.45 -8.44
N VAL A 305 -5.31 8.32 -7.55
CA VAL A 305 -5.87 9.44 -6.79
C VAL A 305 -4.88 9.98 -5.75
N PHE A 306 -4.11 9.11 -5.11
CA PHE A 306 -3.02 9.52 -4.23
C PHE A 306 -2.02 10.41 -4.98
N PHE A 307 -1.52 9.99 -6.15
CA PHE A 307 -0.60 10.81 -6.95
C PHE A 307 -1.24 12.11 -7.45
N LYS A 308 -2.53 12.11 -7.80
CA LYS A 308 -3.27 13.35 -8.12
C LYS A 308 -3.26 14.32 -6.94
N THR A 309 -3.45 13.83 -5.72
CA THR A 309 -3.42 14.62 -4.49
C THR A 309 -2.04 15.20 -4.26
N LEU A 310 -0.98 14.39 -4.39
CA LEU A 310 0.40 14.86 -4.29
C LEU A 310 0.69 15.96 -5.32
N PHE A 311 0.27 15.77 -6.58
CA PHE A 311 0.55 16.73 -7.65
C PHE A 311 -0.08 18.10 -7.40
N LYS A 312 -1.28 18.14 -6.79
CA LYS A 312 -1.94 19.39 -6.39
C LYS A 312 -1.19 20.14 -5.28
N ALA A 313 -0.39 19.44 -4.48
CA ALA A 313 0.40 20.00 -3.39
C ALA A 313 1.82 20.48 -3.82
N ARG A 314 2.13 20.46 -5.12
CA ARG A 314 3.45 20.82 -5.67
C ARG A 314 3.64 22.33 -5.81
#